data_AF-X0SZX7-F1
#
_entry.id   AF-X0SZX7-F1
#
_cell.length_a   1.000
_cell.length_b   1.000
_cell.length_c   1.000
_cell.angle_alpha   90.00
_cell.angle_beta   90.00
_cell.angle_gamma   90.00
#
_symmetry.space_group_name_H-M   'P 1'
#
loop_
_entity.id
_entity.type
_entity.pdbx_description
1 polymer ?
#
loop_
_entity_poly.entity_id
_entity_poly.type
_entity_poly.pdbx_seq_one_letter_code
_entity_poly.pdbx_strand_id
1 'polypeptide(L)'
;MCEYCAKYGHGNRWYLNPENYSDELLKDKARQRMVDQIAAWGVDYYIDRSTRQAPFVHVPLFGSLFKAVVDRVTPGRHAGQVVALEDALAIVDLARDFVALPCMCRRLVGGKEVMTCLNFGPIKELTIARKPEEPMEELPAEEVKARLREFDKQGFVHQVVFAKLPFPIVICNCDRKYCTSMKVRF
;
A
#
# COMPACT_ATOMS: atom_id res chain seq x y z
N MET A 1 17.06 -9.58 10.40
CA MET A 1 15.79 -9.90 9.70
C MET A 1 14.69 -9.03 10.28
N CYS A 2 13.78 -8.47 9.47
CA CYS A 2 12.73 -7.56 9.96
C CYS A 2 11.70 -8.30 10.83
N GLU A 3 10.99 -7.61 11.74
CA GLU A 3 9.97 -8.23 12.61
C GLU A 3 8.88 -8.95 11.81
N TYR A 4 8.38 -8.34 10.74
CA TYR A 4 7.36 -8.95 9.89
C TYR A 4 7.88 -10.18 9.16
N CYS A 5 9.15 -10.14 8.74
CA CYS A 5 9.84 -11.25 8.08
C CYS A 5 9.96 -12.44 9.04
N ALA A 6 10.32 -12.20 10.30
CA ALA A 6 10.38 -13.25 11.32
C ALA A 6 9.00 -13.86 11.61
N LYS A 7 7.94 -13.03 11.63
CA LYS A 7 6.58 -13.47 12.00
C LYS A 7 5.78 -14.08 10.85
N TYR A 8 5.95 -13.58 9.63
CA TYR A 8 5.09 -13.87 8.48
C TYR A 8 5.87 -14.31 7.24
N GLY A 9 7.20 -14.39 7.33
CA GLY A 9 8.06 -14.74 6.19
C GLY A 9 8.25 -16.23 5.96
N HIS A 10 7.98 -17.08 6.96
CA HIS A 10 8.17 -18.54 6.88
C HIS A 10 9.56 -18.92 6.32
N GLY A 11 10.61 -18.28 6.86
CA GLY A 11 12.00 -18.44 6.39
C GLY A 11 12.42 -17.48 5.27
N ASN A 12 11.50 -16.64 4.77
CA ASN A 12 11.75 -15.64 3.73
C ASN A 12 11.41 -14.20 4.21
N ARG A 13 11.47 -13.21 3.31
CA ARG A 13 10.87 -11.88 3.52
C ARG A 13 9.35 -12.04 3.49
N TRP A 14 8.62 -11.32 4.36
CA TRP A 14 7.17 -11.54 4.51
C TRP A 14 6.39 -11.33 3.19
N TYR A 15 6.77 -10.35 2.38
CA TYR A 15 6.16 -10.12 1.07
C TYR A 15 6.59 -11.13 0.00
N LEU A 16 7.53 -12.03 0.29
CA LEU A 16 7.92 -13.13 -0.60
C LEU A 16 7.41 -14.49 -0.11
N ASN A 17 6.57 -14.52 0.92
CA ASN A 17 5.87 -15.74 1.35
C ASN A 17 4.58 -15.90 0.52
N PRO A 18 4.44 -16.96 -0.29
CA PRO A 18 3.25 -17.18 -1.12
C PRO A 18 1.94 -17.27 -0.32
N GLU A 19 1.99 -17.77 0.92
CA GLU A 19 0.80 -17.89 1.78
C GLU A 19 0.15 -16.54 2.09
N ASN A 20 0.95 -15.46 2.04
CA ASN A 20 0.48 -14.11 2.31
C ASN A 20 -0.37 -13.51 1.17
N TYR A 21 -0.48 -14.20 0.03
CA TYR A 21 -1.28 -13.79 -1.13
C TYR A 21 -2.62 -14.54 -1.23
N SER A 22 -2.92 -15.42 -0.27
CA SER A 22 -4.15 -16.20 -0.28
C SER A 22 -5.37 -15.40 0.18
N ASP A 23 -6.47 -15.50 -0.57
CA ASP A 23 -7.78 -14.92 -0.21
C ASP A 23 -8.35 -15.49 1.10
N GLU A 24 -7.83 -16.63 1.57
CA GLU A 24 -8.16 -17.19 2.89
C GLU A 24 -7.89 -16.18 4.01
N LEU A 25 -6.90 -15.29 3.85
CA LEU A 25 -6.61 -14.22 4.79
C LEU A 25 -7.76 -13.19 4.87
N LEU A 26 -8.63 -13.08 3.86
CA LEU A 26 -9.78 -12.19 3.87
C LEU A 26 -10.92 -12.69 4.76
N LYS A 27 -10.86 -13.94 5.28
CA LYS A 27 -11.80 -14.41 6.32
C LYS A 27 -11.69 -13.61 7.62
N ASP A 28 -10.55 -12.95 7.87
CA ASP A 28 -10.42 -11.97 8.93
C ASP A 28 -11.25 -10.71 8.60
N LYS A 29 -12.37 -10.53 9.33
CA LYS A 29 -13.28 -9.39 9.14
C LYS A 29 -12.62 -8.02 9.27
N ALA A 30 -11.54 -7.88 10.04
CA ALA A 30 -10.82 -6.61 10.13
C ALA A 30 -9.93 -6.38 8.89
N ARG A 31 -9.37 -7.46 8.31
CA ARG A 31 -8.67 -7.38 7.04
C ARG A 31 -9.61 -7.06 5.89
N GLN A 32 -10.73 -7.77 5.79
CA GLN A 32 -11.75 -7.52 4.77
C GLN A 32 -12.24 -6.07 4.81
N ARG A 33 -12.56 -5.54 6.00
CA ARG A 33 -12.93 -4.13 6.17
C ARG A 33 -11.82 -3.17 5.74
N MET A 34 -10.56 -3.51 5.96
CA MET A 34 -9.42 -2.68 5.54
C MET A 34 -9.32 -2.63 4.02
N VAL A 35 -9.41 -3.78 3.34
CA VAL A 35 -9.35 -3.84 1.87
C VAL A 35 -10.53 -3.08 1.25
N ASP A 36 -11.75 -3.29 1.76
CA ASP A 36 -12.95 -2.58 1.32
C ASP A 36 -12.82 -1.06 1.57
N GLN A 37 -12.23 -0.65 2.70
CA GLN A 37 -11.99 0.76 2.98
C GLN A 37 -11.01 1.40 1.99
N ILE A 38 -9.94 0.69 1.65
CA ILE A 38 -8.92 1.16 0.70
C ILE A 38 -9.52 1.32 -0.70
N ALA A 39 -10.28 0.33 -1.16
CA ALA A 39 -10.94 0.37 -2.46
C ALA A 39 -12.08 1.41 -2.52
N ALA A 40 -12.93 1.48 -1.50
CA ALA A 40 -14.14 2.30 -1.50
C ALA A 40 -13.92 3.78 -1.16
N TRP A 41 -13.03 4.09 -0.20
CA TRP A 41 -12.83 5.48 0.26
C TRP A 41 -11.55 6.09 -0.29
N GLY A 42 -10.59 5.30 -0.77
CA GLY A 42 -9.30 5.81 -1.22
C GLY A 42 -8.61 6.66 -0.13
N VAL A 43 -7.93 7.73 -0.55
CA VAL A 43 -7.16 8.60 0.35
C VAL A 43 -8.04 9.46 1.28
N ASP A 44 -9.33 9.63 1.01
CA ASP A 44 -10.24 10.42 1.87
C ASP A 44 -10.30 9.87 3.30
N TYR A 45 -10.24 8.55 3.47
CA TYR A 45 -10.11 7.91 4.77
C TYR A 45 -8.85 8.37 5.52
N TYR A 46 -7.72 8.48 4.82
CA TYR A 46 -6.45 8.91 5.41
C TYR A 46 -6.43 10.40 5.70
N ILE A 47 -7.03 11.24 4.85
CA ILE A 47 -7.16 12.68 5.10
C ILE A 47 -8.04 12.91 6.32
N ASP A 48 -9.24 12.33 6.37
CA ASP A 48 -10.16 12.49 7.51
C ASP A 48 -9.50 12.02 8.80
N ARG A 49 -8.87 10.83 8.76
CA ARG A 49 -8.13 10.29 9.91
C ARG A 49 -6.96 11.16 10.33
N SER A 50 -6.10 11.57 9.40
CA SER A 50 -4.90 12.36 9.71
C SER A 50 -5.26 13.76 10.17
N THR A 51 -6.27 14.39 9.59
CA THR A 51 -6.79 15.71 10.00
C THR A 51 -7.35 15.66 11.42
N ARG A 52 -8.12 14.61 11.76
CA ARG A 52 -8.62 14.41 13.14
C ARG A 52 -7.50 14.14 14.16
N GLN A 53 -6.39 13.56 13.72
CA GLN A 53 -5.27 13.19 14.59
C GLN A 53 -4.17 14.26 14.67
N ALA A 54 -4.08 15.16 13.69
CA ALA A 54 -3.06 16.21 13.57
C ALA A 54 -2.96 17.15 14.79
N PRO A 55 -4.06 17.55 15.46
CA PRO A 55 -3.94 18.39 16.65
C PRO A 55 -3.21 17.70 17.81
N PHE A 56 -3.32 16.38 17.94
CA PHE A 56 -2.79 15.63 19.09
C PHE A 56 -1.28 15.40 19.03
N VAL A 57 -0.68 15.37 17.83
CA VAL A 57 0.77 15.20 17.67
C VAL A 57 1.57 16.45 18.09
N HIS A 58 0.90 17.61 18.15
CA HIS A 58 1.52 18.89 18.50
C HIS A 58 1.36 19.28 19.98
N VAL A 59 0.70 18.45 20.80
CA VAL A 59 0.50 18.73 22.23
C VAL A 59 1.82 18.48 23.01
N PRO A 60 2.34 19.43 23.80
CA PRO A 60 3.53 19.24 24.60
C PRO A 60 3.41 18.04 25.56
N LEU A 61 4.48 17.25 25.71
CA LEU A 61 4.57 15.97 26.47
C LEU A 61 3.64 14.82 26.02
N PHE A 62 2.41 15.09 25.61
CA PHE A 62 1.47 14.06 25.14
C PHE A 62 1.72 13.63 23.69
N GLY A 63 2.28 14.52 22.87
CA GLY A 63 2.55 14.26 21.46
C GLY A 63 3.52 13.09 21.23
N SER A 64 4.56 12.93 22.07
CA SER A 64 5.51 11.81 21.96
C SER A 64 4.89 10.47 22.34
N LEU A 65 4.04 10.42 23.37
CA LEU A 65 3.31 9.22 23.77
C LEU A 65 2.26 8.85 22.73
N PHE A 66 1.48 9.83 22.26
CA PHE A 66 0.50 9.64 21.20
C PHE A 66 1.14 9.12 19.91
N LYS A 67 2.28 9.70 19.53
CA LYS A 67 3.10 9.24 18.41
C LYS A 67 3.55 7.79 18.58
N ALA A 68 4.11 7.43 19.74
CA ALA A 68 4.51 6.04 20.02
C ALA A 68 3.33 5.05 19.93
N VAL A 69 2.13 5.46 20.35
CA VAL A 69 0.90 4.66 20.20
C VAL A 69 0.50 4.54 18.73
N VAL A 70 0.50 5.64 17.98
CA VAL A 70 0.20 5.64 16.54
C VAL A 70 1.18 4.74 15.79
N ASP A 71 2.47 4.84 16.08
CA ASP A 71 3.51 4.02 15.45
C ASP A 71 3.36 2.54 15.79
N ARG A 72 2.87 2.20 16.99
CA ARG A 72 2.60 0.81 17.40
C ARG A 72 1.34 0.23 16.73
N VAL A 73 0.31 1.05 16.47
CA VAL A 73 -1.00 0.58 16.00
C VAL A 73 -1.12 0.62 14.47
N THR A 74 -0.48 1.58 13.82
CA THR A 74 -0.60 1.82 12.37
C THR A 74 -0.10 0.67 11.51
N PRO A 75 1.02 -0.01 11.83
CA PRO A 75 1.48 -1.15 11.05
C PRO A 75 0.55 -2.36 11.08
N GLY A 76 -0.33 -2.46 12.08
CA GLY A 76 -1.40 -3.47 12.13
C GLY A 76 -2.59 -3.17 11.21
N ARG A 77 -2.56 -2.05 10.48
CA ARG A 77 -3.67 -1.56 9.64
C ARG A 77 -3.25 -1.49 8.17
N HIS A 78 -2.68 -0.38 7.72
CA HIS A 78 -2.23 -0.20 6.35
C HIS A 78 -0.94 0.59 6.37
N ALA A 79 0.11 -0.02 5.86
CA ALA A 79 1.42 0.59 5.78
C ALA A 79 2.19 -0.06 4.63
N GLY A 80 3.35 0.52 4.32
CA GLY A 80 4.21 0.06 3.25
C GLY A 80 5.62 -0.21 3.74
N GLN A 81 6.28 -1.15 3.07
CA GLN A 81 7.71 -1.42 3.22
C GLN A 81 8.41 -1.15 1.90
N VAL A 82 9.51 -0.39 1.93
CA VAL A 82 10.36 -0.17 0.76
C VAL A 82 11.03 -1.49 0.39
N VAL A 83 11.03 -1.81 -0.91
CA VAL A 83 11.61 -3.03 -1.48
C VAL A 83 12.50 -2.68 -2.65
N ALA A 84 13.44 -3.57 -2.97
CA ALA A 84 14.26 -3.41 -4.17
C ALA A 84 13.45 -3.77 -5.42
N LEU A 85 13.94 -3.40 -6.61
CA LEU A 85 13.31 -3.76 -7.87
C LEU A 85 13.16 -5.27 -8.02
N GLU A 86 14.18 -6.05 -7.63
CA GLU A 86 14.17 -7.51 -7.73
C GLU A 86 13.04 -8.14 -6.90
N ASP A 87 12.81 -7.60 -5.69
CA ASP A 87 11.72 -8.02 -4.84
C ASP A 87 10.36 -7.63 -5.43
N ALA A 88 10.25 -6.42 -5.99
CA ALA A 88 9.03 -5.96 -6.63
C ALA A 88 8.66 -6.86 -7.82
N LEU A 89 9.66 -7.29 -8.61
CA LEU A 89 9.47 -8.24 -9.70
C LEU A 89 9.05 -9.63 -9.17
N ALA A 90 9.65 -10.11 -8.08
CA ALA A 90 9.28 -11.37 -7.46
C ALA A 90 7.86 -11.35 -6.86
N ILE A 91 7.40 -10.20 -6.34
CA ILE A 91 6.00 -10.01 -5.91
C ILE A 91 5.06 -10.20 -7.11
N VAL A 92 5.44 -9.76 -8.31
CA VAL A 92 4.62 -9.95 -9.51
C VAL A 92 4.41 -11.42 -9.84
N ASP A 93 5.41 -12.27 -9.58
CA ASP A 93 5.32 -13.71 -9.80
C ASP A 93 4.41 -14.43 -8.78
N LEU A 94 4.12 -13.81 -7.63
CA LEU A 94 3.28 -14.36 -6.57
C LEU A 94 1.83 -13.88 -6.62
N ALA A 95 1.60 -12.68 -7.14
CA ALA A 95 0.28 -12.03 -7.16
C ALA A 95 -0.48 -12.27 -8.49
N ARG A 96 -1.75 -11.86 -8.51
CA ARG A 96 -2.69 -12.04 -9.63
C ARG A 96 -3.54 -10.79 -9.85
N ASP A 97 -4.24 -10.72 -10.97
CA ASP A 97 -5.26 -9.69 -11.25
C ASP A 97 -4.74 -8.26 -11.11
N PHE A 98 -3.63 -7.98 -11.81
CA PHE A 98 -2.99 -6.68 -11.75
C PHE A 98 -3.81 -5.60 -12.44
N VAL A 99 -3.92 -4.46 -11.75
CA VAL A 99 -4.48 -3.22 -12.29
C VAL A 99 -3.62 -2.04 -11.92
N ALA A 100 -3.37 -1.14 -12.86
CA ALA A 100 -2.83 0.17 -12.52
C ALA A 100 -3.97 1.12 -12.20
N LEU A 101 -3.81 1.85 -11.09
CA LEU A 101 -4.69 2.92 -10.65
C LEU A 101 -3.90 4.24 -10.56
N PRO A 102 -4.58 5.39 -10.67
CA PRO A 102 -3.99 6.69 -10.41
C PRO A 102 -3.30 6.75 -9.04
N CYS A 103 -2.16 7.43 -8.98
CA CYS A 103 -1.46 7.62 -7.72
C CYS A 103 -2.30 8.48 -6.77
N MET A 104 -2.97 7.84 -5.81
CA MET A 104 -3.86 8.54 -4.87
C MET A 104 -3.13 9.61 -4.06
N CYS A 105 -1.87 9.36 -3.67
CA CYS A 105 -1.04 10.32 -2.95
C CYS A 105 -0.75 11.58 -3.77
N ARG A 106 -0.52 11.40 -5.07
CA ARG A 106 -0.23 12.50 -5.98
C ARG A 106 -1.48 13.35 -6.25
N ARG A 107 -2.62 12.69 -6.46
CA ARG A 107 -3.94 13.35 -6.56
C ARG A 107 -4.20 14.23 -5.33
N LEU A 108 -3.95 13.72 -4.13
CA LEU A 108 -4.14 14.46 -2.88
C LEU A 108 -3.40 15.80 -2.84
N VAL A 109 -2.13 15.80 -3.23
CA VAL A 109 -1.28 17.00 -3.15
C VAL A 109 -1.39 17.87 -4.40
N GLY A 110 -2.42 17.67 -5.23
CA GLY A 110 -2.67 18.43 -6.46
C GLY A 110 -1.62 18.21 -7.55
N GLY A 111 -0.92 17.08 -7.53
CA GLY A 111 0.06 16.74 -8.55
C GLY A 111 -0.56 16.17 -9.82
N LYS A 112 0.19 16.19 -10.93
CA LYS A 112 -0.22 15.62 -12.22
C LYS A 112 -0.52 14.12 -12.08
N GLU A 113 -1.73 13.70 -12.41
CA GLU A 113 -2.12 12.29 -12.32
C GLU A 113 -1.22 11.35 -13.16
N VAL A 114 -0.84 10.22 -12.56
CA VAL A 114 -0.03 9.15 -13.18
C VAL A 114 -0.42 7.79 -12.61
N MET A 115 -0.40 6.75 -13.43
CA MET A 115 -0.85 5.38 -13.12
C MET A 115 0.26 4.54 -12.45
N THR A 116 0.74 4.99 -11.28
CA THR A 116 1.92 4.40 -10.62
C THR A 116 1.58 3.49 -9.44
N CYS A 117 0.30 3.35 -9.08
CA CYS A 117 -0.17 2.40 -8.08
C CYS A 117 -0.57 1.09 -8.77
N LEU A 118 0.31 0.09 -8.73
CA LEU A 118 0.08 -1.23 -9.35
C LEU A 118 -0.56 -2.15 -8.31
N ASN A 119 -1.89 -2.18 -8.30
CA ASN A 119 -2.68 -2.96 -7.38
C ASN A 119 -2.90 -4.38 -7.93
N PHE A 120 -3.24 -5.31 -7.05
CA PHE A 120 -3.43 -6.71 -7.41
C PHE A 120 -4.36 -7.43 -6.41
N GLY A 121 -4.71 -8.68 -6.76
CA GLY A 121 -5.64 -9.51 -6.01
C GLY A 121 -7.04 -8.89 -5.98
N PRO A 122 -7.70 -8.82 -4.82
CA PRO A 122 -9.12 -8.43 -4.73
C PRO A 122 -9.40 -6.95 -5.08
N ILE A 123 -8.36 -6.14 -5.29
CA ILE A 123 -8.52 -4.71 -5.55
C ILE A 123 -9.21 -4.45 -6.89
N LYS A 124 -9.00 -5.30 -7.90
CA LYS A 124 -9.64 -5.16 -9.21
C LYS A 124 -11.16 -5.19 -9.08
N GLU A 125 -11.71 -6.28 -8.52
CA GLU A 125 -13.16 -6.46 -8.40
C GLU A 125 -13.77 -5.44 -7.43
N LEU A 126 -13.05 -5.09 -6.36
CA LEU A 126 -13.52 -4.09 -5.41
C LEU A 126 -13.55 -2.68 -6.00
N THR A 127 -12.56 -2.31 -6.83
CA THR A 127 -12.58 -1.03 -7.54
C THR A 127 -13.78 -0.97 -8.47
N ILE A 128 -14.05 -2.03 -9.27
CA ILE A 128 -15.23 -2.11 -10.14
C ILE A 128 -16.53 -1.96 -9.34
N ALA A 129 -16.64 -2.66 -8.21
CA ALA A 129 -17.88 -2.68 -7.41
C ALA A 129 -18.12 -1.39 -6.61
N ARG A 130 -17.06 -0.68 -6.21
CA ARG A 130 -17.14 0.45 -5.26
C ARG A 130 -16.89 1.81 -5.92
N LYS A 131 -16.08 1.85 -6.97
CA LYS A 131 -15.67 3.06 -7.72
C LYS A 131 -15.57 2.77 -9.22
N PRO A 132 -16.68 2.41 -9.89
CA PRO A 132 -16.67 2.08 -11.32
C PRO A 132 -16.18 3.23 -12.22
N GLU A 133 -16.19 4.46 -11.73
CA GLU A 133 -15.70 5.66 -12.41
C GLU A 133 -14.18 5.89 -12.29
N GLU A 134 -13.50 5.18 -11.38
CA GLU A 134 -12.05 5.33 -11.18
C GLU A 134 -11.30 4.82 -12.42
N PRO A 135 -10.40 5.62 -13.03
CA PRO A 135 -9.57 5.14 -14.12
C PRO A 135 -8.79 3.89 -13.70
N MET A 136 -8.89 2.83 -14.49
CA MET A 136 -8.27 1.55 -14.18
C MET A 136 -7.78 0.90 -15.47
N GLU A 137 -6.51 0.51 -15.48
CA GLU A 137 -5.91 -0.24 -16.56
C GLU A 137 -5.61 -1.65 -16.07
N GLU A 138 -6.20 -2.67 -16.70
CA GLU A 138 -5.82 -4.06 -16.45
C GLU A 138 -4.51 -4.38 -17.16
N LEU A 139 -3.58 -5.01 -16.46
CA LEU A 139 -2.23 -5.25 -16.96
C LEU A 139 -1.85 -6.73 -16.83
N PRO A 140 -1.27 -7.35 -17.87
CA PRO A 140 -0.62 -8.65 -17.71
C PRO A 140 0.65 -8.50 -16.87
N ALA A 141 1.04 -9.58 -16.19
CA ALA A 141 2.21 -9.61 -15.30
C ALA A 141 3.50 -9.09 -15.96
N GLU A 142 3.73 -9.42 -17.24
CA GLU A 142 4.92 -8.96 -17.97
C GLU A 142 4.92 -7.45 -18.22
N GLU A 143 3.75 -6.84 -18.44
CA GLU A 143 3.64 -5.38 -18.55
C GLU A 143 3.86 -4.70 -17.20
N VAL A 144 3.37 -5.30 -16.11
CA VAL A 144 3.63 -4.83 -14.74
C VAL A 144 5.14 -4.82 -14.47
N LYS A 145 5.85 -5.91 -14.80
CA LYS A 145 7.31 -5.98 -14.68
C LYS A 145 8.02 -4.93 -15.55
N ALA A 146 7.54 -4.69 -16.77
CA ALA A 146 8.08 -3.66 -17.64
C ALA A 146 7.92 -2.26 -17.04
N ARG A 147 6.72 -1.93 -16.51
CA ARG A 147 6.46 -0.66 -15.82
C ARG A 147 7.31 -0.49 -14.57
N LEU A 148 7.50 -1.54 -13.77
CA LEU A 148 8.39 -1.49 -12.60
C LEU A 148 9.81 -1.09 -12.98
N ARG A 149 10.38 -1.71 -14.02
CA ARG A 149 11.72 -1.36 -14.52
C ARG A 149 11.79 0.07 -15.04
N GLU A 150 10.71 0.56 -15.65
CA GLU A 150 10.65 1.94 -16.14
C GLU A 150 10.55 2.94 -14.98
N PHE A 151 9.76 2.65 -13.95
CA PHE A 151 9.68 3.45 -12.74
C PHE A 151 11.03 3.50 -12.00
N ASP A 152 11.75 2.37 -11.93
CA ASP A 152 13.08 2.30 -11.34
C ASP A 152 14.09 3.20 -12.08
N LYS A 153 14.10 3.17 -13.42
CA LYS A 153 14.92 4.07 -14.26
C LYS A 153 14.60 5.55 -14.02
N GLN A 154 13.34 5.87 -13.74
CA GLN A 154 12.89 7.23 -13.40
C GLN A 154 13.24 7.63 -11.95
N GLY A 155 13.81 6.72 -11.16
CA GLY A 155 14.18 6.95 -9.77
C GLY A 155 13.01 6.89 -8.79
N PHE A 156 11.90 6.22 -9.16
CA PHE A 156 10.79 6.02 -8.23
C PHE A 156 11.15 4.96 -7.18
N VAL A 157 10.63 5.17 -5.97
CA VAL A 157 10.81 4.20 -4.88
C VAL A 157 9.69 3.18 -4.92
N HIS A 158 10.06 1.90 -4.95
CA HIS A 158 9.13 0.77 -4.86
C HIS A 158 8.77 0.48 -3.40
N GLN A 159 7.47 0.37 -3.12
CA GLN A 159 6.96 -0.03 -1.82
C GLN A 159 5.88 -1.09 -1.99
N VAL A 160 6.02 -2.20 -1.27
CA VAL A 160 4.91 -3.14 -1.08
C VAL A 160 4.02 -2.59 0.03
N VAL A 161 2.74 -2.41 -0.26
CA VAL A 161 1.75 -1.92 0.71
C VAL A 161 0.71 -3.01 0.94
N PHE A 162 0.27 -3.13 2.18
CA PHE A 162 -0.56 -4.23 2.64
C PHE A 162 -1.84 -3.73 3.31
N ALA A 163 -2.89 -4.54 3.25
CA ALA A 163 -4.12 -4.35 4.01
C ALA A 163 -4.13 -5.34 5.17
N LYS A 164 -3.76 -4.85 6.36
CA LYS A 164 -3.53 -5.59 7.60
C LYS A 164 -2.54 -6.74 7.38
N LEU A 165 -1.33 -6.58 7.94
CA LEU A 165 -0.28 -7.60 7.84
C LEU A 165 -0.85 -9.02 8.05
N PRO A 166 -0.49 -9.99 7.20
CA PRO A 166 0.59 -9.92 6.21
C PRO A 166 0.13 -9.75 4.74
N PHE A 167 -1.09 -9.28 4.46
CA PHE A 167 -1.69 -9.38 3.11
C PHE A 167 -1.30 -8.23 2.15
N PRO A 168 -0.41 -8.45 1.17
CA PRO A 168 0.01 -7.45 0.19
C PRO A 168 -1.12 -7.15 -0.80
N ILE A 169 -1.25 -5.89 -1.25
CA ILE A 169 -2.30 -5.50 -2.21
C ILE A 169 -1.84 -4.54 -3.31
N VAL A 170 -0.69 -3.86 -3.14
CA VAL A 170 -0.20 -2.89 -4.12
C VAL A 170 1.32 -2.76 -4.09
N ILE A 171 1.90 -2.57 -5.26
CA ILE A 171 3.25 -2.05 -5.43
C ILE A 171 3.12 -0.55 -5.75
N CYS A 172 3.38 0.31 -4.76
CA CYS A 172 3.44 1.78 -4.92
C CYS A 172 4.77 2.13 -5.57
N ASN A 173 4.70 2.86 -6.69
CA ASN A 173 5.87 3.40 -7.38
C ASN A 173 5.81 4.92 -7.26
N CYS A 174 6.63 5.45 -6.37
CA CYS A 174 6.31 6.72 -5.74
C CYS A 174 7.55 7.64 -5.76
N ASP A 175 7.34 8.86 -6.24
CA ASP A 175 8.32 9.95 -6.17
C ASP A 175 8.26 10.58 -4.77
N ARG A 176 9.42 10.80 -4.15
CA ARG A 176 9.58 11.39 -2.82
C ARG A 176 8.84 12.72 -2.67
N LYS A 177 8.69 13.49 -3.75
CA LYS A 177 7.94 14.75 -3.78
C LYS A 177 6.45 14.56 -3.43
N TYR A 178 5.85 13.46 -3.85
CA TYR A 178 4.39 13.25 -3.76
C TYR A 178 3.99 12.17 -2.74
N CYS A 179 4.93 11.33 -2.29
CA CYS A 179 4.64 10.23 -1.37
C CYS A 179 4.18 10.74 0.01
N THR A 180 2.91 10.54 0.35
CA THR A 180 2.37 10.90 1.68
C THR A 180 2.85 9.92 2.75
N SER A 181 2.98 8.62 2.42
CA SER A 181 3.48 7.61 3.36
C SER A 181 4.88 7.92 3.91
N MET A 182 5.72 8.61 3.13
CA MET A 182 7.03 9.09 3.59
C MET A 182 6.94 10.39 4.41
N LYS A 183 5.99 11.27 4.09
CA LYS A 183 5.83 12.58 4.76
C LYS A 183 5.08 12.50 6.09
N VAL A 184 4.23 11.48 6.26
CA VAL A 184 3.39 11.27 7.46
C VAL A 184 4.01 10.23 8.41
N ARG A 185 5.32 9.97 8.28
CA ARG A 185 6.06 9.24 9.33
C ARG A 185 6.38 10.22 10.43
N PHE A 186 5.83 9.96 11.61
CA PHE A 186 6.16 10.75 12.77
C PHE A 186 7.56 10.34 13.22
#